data_AF-A0A350U9Y9-F1
#
_entry.id   AF-A0A350U9Y9-F1
#
_cell.length_a   1.000
_cell.length_b   1.000
_cell.length_c   1.000
_cell.angle_alpha   90.00
_cell.angle_beta   90.00
_cell.angle_gamma   90.00
#
_symmetry.space_group_name_H-M   'P 1'
#
loop_
_entity.id
_entity.type
_entity.pdbx_description
1 polymer ?
#
loop_
_entity_poly.entity_id
_entity_poly.type
_entity_poly.pdbx_seq_one_letter_code
_entity_poly.pdbx_strand_id
1 'polypeptide(L)' 'RFICGTQGIHKELESRIARFLGMDDAILYSSCFDANGGLFETLLTDADAVISDELNHASII' A
#
# COMPACT_ATOMS: atom_id res chain seq x y z
N ARG A 1 2.64 -1.83 12.05
CA ARG A 1 2.16 -2.85 13.02
C ARG A 1 3.30 -3.59 13.74
N PHE A 2 4.42 -2.91 14.07
CA PHE A 2 5.69 -3.57 14.45
C PHE A 2 5.78 -4.04 15.91
N ILE A 3 5.25 -3.29 16.88
CA ILE A 3 5.44 -3.59 18.32
C ILE A 3 4.47 -4.68 18.81
N CYS A 4 3.15 -4.43 18.69
CA CYS A 4 2.11 -5.37 19.16
C CYS A 4 0.80 -5.24 18.36
N GLY A 5 0.83 -4.57 17.20
CA GLY A 5 -0.37 -4.18 16.44
C GLY A 5 -0.85 -5.21 15.42
N THR A 6 -0.17 -6.34 15.26
CA THR A 6 -0.59 -7.38 14.29
C THR A 6 -1.45 -8.42 15.01
N GLN A 7 -2.67 -8.60 14.51
CA GLN A 7 -3.61 -9.62 14.99
C GLN A 7 -3.97 -10.57 13.86
N GLY A 8 -4.48 -11.76 14.18
CA GLY A 8 -4.86 -12.79 13.19
C GLY A 8 -5.80 -12.26 12.10
N ILE A 9 -6.77 -11.42 12.47
CA ILE A 9 -7.73 -10.81 11.54
C ILE A 9 -7.05 -9.97 10.43
N HIS A 10 -5.92 -9.33 10.74
CA HIS A 10 -5.19 -8.54 9.75
C HIS A 10 -4.55 -9.46 8.71
N LYS A 11 -3.91 -10.54 9.15
CA LYS A 11 -3.25 -11.52 8.28
C LYS A 11 -4.25 -12.30 7.42
N GLU A 12 -5.41 -12.63 7.99
CA GLU A 12 -6.50 -13.25 7.23
C GLU A 12 -6.99 -12.32 6.11
N LEU A 13 -7.24 -11.05 6.44
CA LEU A 13 -7.69 -10.07 5.46
C LEU A 13 -6.64 -9.82 4.38
N GLU A 14 -5.36 -9.66 4.75
CA GLU A 14 -4.23 -9.56 3.82
C GLU A 14 -4.21 -10.75 2.84
N SER A 15 -4.27 -11.99 3.35
CA SER A 15 -4.27 -13.20 2.50
C SER A 15 -5.49 -13.27 1.56
N ARG A 16 -6.67 -12.86 2.04
CA ARG A 16 -7.89 -12.85 1.23
C ARG A 16 -7.83 -11.83 0.11
N ILE A 17 -7.28 -10.64 0.37
CA ILE A 17 -7.08 -9.59 -0.64
C ILE A 17 -6.04 -10.04 -1.67
N ALA A 18 -4.89 -10.55 -1.23
CA ALA A 18 -3.84 -11.06 -2.13
C ALA A 18 -4.39 -12.13 -3.07
N ARG A 19 -5.12 -13.12 -2.53
CA ARG A 19 -5.79 -14.16 -3.33
C ARG A 19 -6.84 -13.61 -4.28
N PHE A 20 -7.63 -12.63 -3.84
CA PHE A 20 -8.65 -12.01 -4.68
C PHE A 20 -8.05 -11.29 -5.89
N LEU A 21 -6.91 -10.62 -5.71
CA LEU A 21 -6.22 -9.89 -6.76
C LEU A 21 -5.22 -10.76 -7.56
N GLY A 22 -4.95 -11.99 -7.13
CA GLY A 22 -3.95 -12.87 -7.75
C GLY A 22 -2.50 -12.41 -7.51
N MET A 23 -2.24 -11.77 -6.36
CA MET A 23 -0.93 -11.28 -5.95
C MET A 23 -0.32 -12.20 -4.88
N ASP A 24 1.01 -12.17 -4.74
CA ASP A 24 1.73 -13.02 -3.78
C ASP A 24 1.45 -12.65 -2.32
N ASP A 25 1.29 -11.36 -2.01
CA ASP A 25 0.99 -10.86 -0.66
C ASP A 25 0.22 -9.53 -0.72
N ALA A 26 -0.30 -9.09 0.44
CA ALA A 26 -0.92 -7.78 0.60
C ALA A 26 -0.59 -7.19 1.99
N ILE A 27 -0.58 -5.87 2.09
CA ILE A 27 -0.34 -5.16 3.34
C ILE A 27 -1.44 -4.13 3.58
N LEU A 28 -2.03 -4.13 4.77
CA LEU A 28 -3.06 -3.16 5.13
C LEU A 28 -2.46 -1.83 5.61
N TYR A 29 -3.12 -0.73 5.28
CA TYR A 29 -2.94 0.60 5.87
C TYR A 29 -4.26 1.06 6.51
N SER A 30 -4.21 2.14 7.31
CA SER A 30 -5.42 2.75 7.90
C SER A 30 -6.37 3.31 6.86
N SER A 31 -5.84 3.76 5.72
CA SER A 31 -6.62 4.27 4.58
C SER A 31 -5.88 4.03 3.27
N CYS A 32 -6.59 4.14 2.15
CA CYS A 32 -5.95 4.14 0.83
C CYS A 32 -5.10 5.39 0.59
N PHE A 33 -5.36 6.49 1.32
CA PHE A 33 -4.52 7.68 1.26
C PHE A 33 -3.12 7.37 1.82
N ASP A 34 -3.08 6.76 3.01
CA ASP A 34 -1.82 6.34 3.65
C ASP A 34 -1.10 5.25 2.85
N ALA A 35 -1.85 4.34 2.21
CA ALA A 35 -1.28 3.29 1.37
C ALA A 35 -0.54 3.87 0.15
N ASN A 36 -1.16 4.84 -0.54
CA ASN A 36 -0.53 5.49 -1.69
C ASN A 36 0.68 6.33 -1.28
N GLY A 37 0.57 7.09 -0.18
CA GLY A 37 1.70 7.90 0.33
C GLY A 37 2.89 7.04 0.77
N GLY A 38 2.64 5.94 1.48
CA GLY A 38 3.70 5.05 1.96
C GLY A 38 4.40 4.24 0.86
N LEU A 39 3.78 4.08 -0.31
CA LEU A 39 4.34 3.34 -1.43
C LEU A 39 5.56 4.07 -2.03
N PHE A 40 5.41 5.35 -2.34
CA PHE A 40 6.42 6.12 -3.08
C PHE A 40 7.71 6.29 -2.28
N GLU A 41 7.60 6.69 -1.00
CA GLU A 41 8.76 6.90 -0.13
C GLU A 41 9.59 5.62 0.08
N THR A 42 8.95 4.46 -0.01
CA THR A 42 9.62 3.17 0.23
C THR A 42 10.33 2.64 -1.02
N LEU A 43 9.83 2.98 -2.22
CA LEU A 43 10.28 2.39 -3.48
C LEU A 43 11.13 3.34 -4.33
N LEU A 44 10.93 4.65 -4.21
CA LEU A 44 11.56 5.64 -5.07
C LEU A 44 12.73 6.33 -4.39
N THR A 45 13.65 6.79 -5.23
CA THR A 45 14.79 7.62 -4.89
C THR A 45 14.74 8.92 -5.69
N ASP A 46 15.68 9.84 -5.44
CA ASP A 46 15.83 11.08 -6.20
C ASP A 46 16.24 10.86 -7.67
N ALA A 47 16.71 9.65 -8.00
CA ALA A 47 17.05 9.25 -9.36
C ALA A 47 15.83 8.78 -10.19
N ASP A 48 14.67 8.56 -9.55
CA ASP A 48 13.48 8.03 -10.21
C ASP A 48 12.55 9.13 -10.70
N ALA A 49 11.75 8.82 -11.73
CA ALA A 49 10.72 9.72 -12.27
C ALA A 49 9.35 9.04 -12.21
N VAL A 50 8.33 9.81 -11.81
CA VAL A 50 6.93 9.36 -11.76
C VAL A 50 6.15 10.00 -12.90
N ILE A 51 5.49 9.18 -13.72
CA ILE A 51 4.52 9.65 -14.72
C ILE A 51 3.14 9.50 -14.09
N SER A 52 2.48 10.62 -13.80
CA SER A 52 1.16 10.66 -13.16
C SER A 52 0.13 11.27 -14.11
N ASP A 53 -1.07 10.72 -14.11
CA ASP A 53 -2.21 11.29 -14.84
C ASP A 53 -2.69 12.58 -14.18
N GLU A 54 -3.14 13.56 -14.96
CA GLU A 54 -3.60 14.87 -14.46
C GLU A 54 -4.81 14.75 -13.50
N LEU A 55 -5.62 13.70 -13.65
CA LEU A 55 -6.82 13.46 -12.86
C LEU A 55 -6.61 12.40 -11.77
N ASN A 56 -5.36 12.01 -11.50
CA ASN A 56 -5.07 11.11 -10.41
C ASN A 56 -5.56 11.67 -9.06
N HIS A 57 -5.98 10.76 -8.20
CA HIS A 57 -6.46 11.12 -6.87
C HIS A 57 -5.36 11.82 -6.06
N ALA A 58 -5.73 12.80 -5.25
CA ALA A 58 -4.80 13.62 -4.47
C ALA A 58 -3.89 12.82 -3.52
N SER A 59 -4.20 11.56 -3.21
CA SER A 59 -3.30 10.70 -2.42
C SER A 59 -2.08 10.16 -3.20
N ILE A 60 -2.05 10.36 -4.52
CA ILE A 60 -1.00 9.88 -5.42
C ILE A 60 -0.02 11.01 -5.76
N ILE A 61 -0.40 12.27 -5.48
CA ILE A 61 0.30 13.50 -5.87
C ILE A 61 0.98 14.12 -4.65
#